data_AF-A0A946Y8P4-F1
#
_entry.id   AF-A0A946Y8P4-F1
#
_cell.length_a   1.000
_cell.length_b   1.000
_cell.length_c   1.000
_cell.angle_alpha   90.00
_cell.angle_beta   90.00
_cell.angle_gamma   90.00
#
_symmetry.space_group_name_H-M   'P 1'
#
loop_
_entity.id
_entity.type
_entity.pdbx_description
1 polymer ?
#
loop_
_entity_poly.entity_id
_entity_poly.type
_entity_poly.pdbx_seq_one_letter_code
_entity_poly.pdbx_strand_id
1 'polypeptide(L)'
;MQGDTMSQKRSFREQLRRNRVALISLAVAVISLSYNTYRNELSEDNRTQRLVAIEVLLKIGELEELVLYSHYDPEVKDKGNPRTGWSLVLTIEDLTQILDGPVPDEAKALKASWGKHWSTLAASAESKDAVRAAIDGMRQATLTLLRELD
;
A
#
# COMPACT_ATOMS: atom_id res chain seq x y z
N MET A 1 2.93 -75.39 -17.03
CA MET A 1 2.54 -74.26 -17.90
C MET A 1 1.16 -73.78 -17.49
N GLN A 2 0.94 -72.46 -17.56
CA GLN A 2 -0.33 -71.73 -17.37
C GLN A 2 -0.81 -71.71 -15.90
N GLY A 3 -0.70 -70.62 -15.15
CA GLY A 3 -0.69 -69.21 -15.53
C GLY A 3 -2.12 -68.72 -15.64
N ASP A 4 -2.68 -68.27 -14.51
CA ASP A 4 -3.77 -67.30 -14.53
C ASP A 4 -3.67 -66.39 -13.30
N THR A 5 -3.10 -65.23 -13.56
CA THR A 5 -3.01 -64.07 -12.69
C THR A 5 -4.41 -63.59 -12.33
N MET A 6 -4.98 -64.07 -11.22
CA MET A 6 -6.09 -63.38 -10.57
C MET A 6 -5.58 -62.08 -9.98
N SER A 7 -5.51 -61.04 -10.80
CA SER A 7 -5.40 -59.66 -10.37
C SER A 7 -6.69 -59.31 -9.63
N GLN A 8 -6.70 -59.61 -8.34
CA GLN A 8 -7.76 -59.30 -7.40
C GLN A 8 -7.96 -57.78 -7.45
N LYS A 9 -9.02 -57.32 -8.13
CA LYS A 9 -9.42 -55.91 -8.16
C LYS A 9 -9.80 -55.51 -6.73
N ARG A 10 -8.79 -55.08 -5.96
CA ARG A 10 -8.95 -54.67 -4.56
C ARG A 10 -10.00 -53.57 -4.48
N SER A 11 -10.99 -53.77 -3.62
CA SER A 11 -12.09 -52.83 -3.45
C SER A 11 -11.55 -51.45 -3.09
N PHE A 12 -12.05 -50.41 -3.76
CA PHE A 12 -11.65 -49.02 -3.53
C PHE A 12 -11.70 -48.63 -2.04
N ARG A 13 -12.69 -49.16 -1.30
CA ARG A 13 -12.83 -48.96 0.16
C ARG A 13 -11.67 -49.56 0.96
N GLU A 14 -11.13 -50.70 0.55
CA GLU A 14 -9.99 -51.33 1.23
C GLU A 14 -8.68 -50.58 0.97
N GLN A 15 -8.50 -50.07 -0.26
CA GLN A 15 -7.36 -49.21 -0.59
C GLN A 15 -7.40 -47.91 0.21
N LEU A 16 -8.58 -47.30 0.36
CA LEU A 16 -8.78 -46.12 1.18
C LEU A 16 -8.48 -46.39 2.66
N ARG A 17 -8.99 -47.52 3.21
CA ARG A 17 -8.78 -47.90 4.61
C ARG A 17 -7.33 -48.22 4.92
N ARG A 18 -6.59 -48.83 3.99
CA ARG A 18 -5.17 -49.17 4.14
C ARG A 18 -4.27 -47.94 4.07
N ASN A 19 -4.62 -46.96 3.23
CA ASN A 19 -3.81 -45.75 3.03
C ASN A 19 -4.29 -44.54 3.86
N ARG A 20 -5.08 -44.76 4.92
CA ARG A 20 -5.65 -43.66 5.74
C ARG A 20 -4.60 -42.70 6.28
N VAL A 21 -3.49 -43.22 6.77
CA VAL A 21 -2.40 -42.38 7.29
C VAL A 21 -1.82 -41.50 6.19
N ALA A 22 -1.48 -42.08 5.03
CA ALA A 22 -0.96 -41.32 3.89
C ALA A 22 -1.96 -40.28 3.36
N LEU A 23 -3.25 -40.61 3.31
CA LEU A 23 -4.30 -39.68 2.88
C LEU A 23 -4.52 -38.54 3.88
N ILE A 24 -4.47 -38.84 5.18
CA ILE A 24 -4.53 -37.82 6.23
C ILE A 24 -3.28 -36.92 6.15
N SER A 25 -2.09 -37.50 5.99
CA SER A 25 -0.85 -36.74 5.82
C SER A 25 -0.90 -35.84 4.58
N LEU A 26 -1.42 -36.35 3.47
CA LEU A 26 -1.60 -35.55 2.26
C LEU A 26 -2.58 -34.40 2.48
N ALA A 27 -3.74 -34.67 3.11
CA ALA A 27 -4.72 -33.63 3.42
C ALA A 27 -4.12 -32.54 4.33
N VAL A 28 -3.40 -32.94 5.38
CA VAL A 28 -2.71 -32.01 6.29
C VAL A 28 -1.65 -31.20 5.55
N ALA A 29 -0.89 -31.81 4.64
CA ALA A 29 0.12 -31.12 3.84
C ALA A 29 -0.53 -30.06 2.92
N VAL A 30 -1.61 -30.41 2.22
CA VAL A 30 -2.34 -29.47 1.34
C VAL A 30 -2.92 -28.31 2.14
N ILE A 31 -3.56 -28.58 3.28
CA ILE A 31 -4.13 -27.54 4.15
C ILE A 31 -3.02 -26.63 4.69
N SER A 32 -1.93 -27.19 5.18
CA SER A 32 -0.79 -26.43 5.71
C SER A 32 -0.16 -25.54 4.64
N LEU A 33 0.04 -26.07 3.43
CA LEU A 33 0.59 -25.30 2.33
C LEU A 33 -0.34 -24.16 1.92
N SER A 34 -1.65 -24.45 1.78
CA SER A 34 -2.65 -23.44 1.39
C SER A 34 -2.72 -22.30 2.40
N TYR A 35 -2.72 -22.63 3.70
CA TYR A 35 -2.72 -21.64 4.77
C TYR A 35 -1.45 -20.78 4.77
N ASN A 36 -0.27 -21.41 4.60
CA ASN A 36 1.00 -20.69 4.55
C ASN A 36 1.09 -19.78 3.34
N THR A 37 0.63 -20.21 2.16
CA THR A 37 0.62 -19.39 0.94
C THR A 37 -0.29 -18.17 1.13
N TYR A 38 -1.53 -18.37 1.57
CA TYR A 38 -2.47 -17.27 1.82
C TYR A 38 -1.94 -16.26 2.83
N ARG A 39 -1.40 -16.74 3.96
CA ARG A 39 -0.80 -15.86 4.98
C ARG A 39 0.41 -15.09 4.43
N ASN A 40 1.21 -15.73 3.59
CA ASN A 40 2.40 -15.09 3.01
C ASN A 40 2.02 -13.98 2.03
N GLU A 41 1.01 -14.20 1.18
CA GLU A 41 0.47 -13.16 0.29
C GLU A 41 0.00 -11.95 1.09
N LEU A 42 -0.82 -12.16 2.13
CA LEU A 42 -1.28 -11.07 2.99
C LEU A 42 -0.12 -10.30 3.66
N SER A 43 0.93 -11.00 4.09
CA SER A 43 2.11 -10.36 4.69
C SER A 43 2.93 -9.55 3.69
N GLU A 44 3.02 -10.00 2.44
CA GLU A 44 3.74 -9.28 1.39
C GLU A 44 2.94 -8.05 0.91
N ASP A 45 1.62 -8.16 0.82
CA ASP A 45 0.73 -7.02 0.54
C ASP A 45 0.86 -5.96 1.65
N ASN A 46 0.75 -6.36 2.92
CA ASN A 46 0.91 -5.44 4.06
C ASN A 46 2.29 -4.78 4.09
N ARG A 47 3.34 -5.53 3.71
CA ARG A 47 4.70 -4.99 3.61
C ARG A 47 4.82 -3.95 2.48
N THR A 48 4.21 -4.22 1.34
CA THR A 48 4.23 -3.32 0.18
C THR A 48 3.50 -2.01 0.51
N GLN A 49 2.29 -2.12 1.06
CA GLN A 49 1.50 -1.00 1.56
C GLN A 49 2.31 -0.14 2.56
N ARG A 50 2.98 -0.78 3.53
CA ARG A 50 3.78 -0.09 4.55
C ARG A 50 4.97 0.68 3.95
N LEU A 51 5.70 0.06 3.02
CA LEU A 51 6.86 0.70 2.38
C LEU A 51 6.44 1.94 1.58
N VAL A 52 5.38 1.82 0.80
CA VAL A 52 4.89 2.91 -0.04
C VAL A 52 4.28 4.02 0.81
N ALA A 53 3.53 3.68 1.86
CA ALA A 53 2.98 4.65 2.80
C ALA A 53 4.08 5.47 3.51
N ILE A 54 5.20 4.84 3.89
CA ILE A 54 6.34 5.56 4.47
C ILE A 54 6.97 6.52 3.45
N GLU A 55 7.15 6.09 2.19
CA GLU A 55 7.67 6.97 1.13
C GLU A 55 6.73 8.17 0.91
N VAL A 56 5.41 7.94 0.91
CA VAL A 56 4.41 9.00 0.84
C VAL A 56 4.55 9.99 2.00
N LEU A 57 4.74 9.53 3.24
CA LEU A 57 4.96 10.41 4.41
C LEU A 57 6.22 11.28 4.26
N LEU A 58 7.29 10.73 3.69
CA LEU A 58 8.50 11.51 3.41
C LEU A 58 8.24 12.61 2.38
N LYS A 59 7.54 12.29 1.29
CA LYS A 59 7.18 13.27 0.26
C LYS A 59 6.21 14.34 0.74
N ILE A 60 5.29 13.99 1.63
CA ILE A 60 4.42 14.95 2.32
C ILE A 60 5.26 15.91 3.17
N GLY A 61 6.28 15.40 3.89
CA GLY A 61 7.21 16.24 4.66
C GLY A 61 8.02 17.20 3.79
N GLU A 62 8.54 16.74 2.66
CA GLU A 62 9.23 17.59 1.68
C GLU A 62 8.30 18.71 1.14
N LEU A 63 7.02 18.38 0.89
CA LEU A 63 6.04 19.36 0.40
C LEU A 63 5.69 20.39 1.48
N GLU A 64 5.55 19.97 2.74
CA GLU A 64 5.31 20.87 3.86
C GLU A 64 6.49 21.81 4.08
N GLU A 65 7.73 21.30 4.02
CA GLU A 65 8.95 22.13 4.09
C GLU A 65 8.91 23.21 2.99
N LEU A 66 8.62 22.83 1.74
CA LEU A 66 8.52 23.77 0.63
C LEU A 66 7.44 24.84 0.85
N VAL A 67 6.25 24.46 1.34
CA VAL A 67 5.16 25.41 1.65
C VAL A 67 5.61 26.42 2.71
N LEU A 68 6.34 25.96 3.74
CA LEU A 68 6.86 26.83 4.79
C LEU A 68 7.90 27.82 4.23
N TYR A 69 8.90 27.35 3.48
CA TYR A 69 9.89 28.25 2.86
C TYR A 69 9.23 29.23 1.89
N SER A 70 8.26 28.77 1.10
CA SER A 70 7.56 29.63 0.15
C SER A 70 6.87 30.81 0.82
N HIS A 71 6.28 30.59 2.00
CA HIS A 71 5.49 31.59 2.70
C HIS A 71 6.31 32.46 3.67
N TYR A 72 7.22 31.85 4.44
CA TYR A 72 7.93 32.52 5.53
C TYR A 72 9.33 33.01 5.12
N ASP A 73 9.97 32.36 4.16
CA ASP A 73 11.36 32.63 3.76
C ASP A 73 11.49 32.78 2.23
N PRO A 74 10.75 33.73 1.59
CA PRO A 74 10.67 33.84 0.13
C PRO A 74 12.00 34.20 -0.54
N GLU A 75 12.97 34.71 0.23
CA GLU A 75 14.32 35.00 -0.25
C GLU A 75 15.15 33.72 -0.50
N VAL A 76 14.77 32.58 0.11
CA VAL A 76 15.42 31.28 -0.07
C VAL A 76 14.82 30.58 -1.30
N LYS A 77 15.15 31.11 -2.48
CA LYS A 77 14.53 30.71 -3.77
C LYS A 77 14.66 29.22 -4.10
N ASP A 78 15.72 28.57 -3.64
CA ASP A 78 15.99 27.15 -3.97
C ASP A 78 15.06 26.18 -3.22
N LYS A 79 14.59 26.55 -2.03
CA LYS A 79 13.76 25.69 -1.17
C LYS A 79 12.27 25.99 -1.23
N GLY A 80 11.91 27.25 -1.46
CA GLY A 80 10.51 27.72 -1.43
C GLY A 80 9.85 27.87 -2.80
N ASN A 81 10.42 27.34 -3.89
CA ASN A 81 9.88 27.53 -5.23
C ASN A 81 8.55 26.78 -5.44
N PRO A 82 7.39 27.46 -5.56
CA PRO A 82 6.10 26.77 -5.71
C PRO A 82 5.97 25.96 -7.01
N ARG A 83 6.87 26.12 -7.98
CA ARG A 83 6.86 25.29 -9.19
C ARG A 83 7.40 23.89 -8.93
N THR A 84 8.35 23.74 -8.01
CA THR A 84 8.92 22.41 -7.70
C THR A 84 7.95 21.55 -6.92
N GLY A 85 7.01 22.15 -6.18
CA GLY A 85 5.97 21.41 -5.44
C GLY A 85 4.98 20.65 -6.33
N TRP A 86 4.84 21.00 -7.62
CA TRP A 86 4.09 20.16 -8.57
C TRP A 86 4.69 18.77 -8.72
N SER A 87 6.02 18.67 -8.71
CA SER A 87 6.70 17.37 -8.79
C SER A 87 6.39 16.51 -7.57
N LEU A 88 6.37 17.11 -6.37
CA LEU A 88 6.07 16.41 -5.13
C LEU A 88 4.61 15.93 -5.10
N VAL A 89 3.68 16.81 -5.45
CA VAL A 89 2.24 16.50 -5.47
C VAL A 89 1.90 15.39 -6.47
N LEU A 90 2.47 15.43 -7.68
CA LEU A 90 2.28 14.37 -8.67
C LEU A 90 2.93 13.05 -8.22
N THR A 91 4.12 13.11 -7.61
CA THR A 91 4.77 11.92 -7.04
C THR A 91 3.91 11.28 -5.96
N ILE A 92 3.33 12.09 -5.07
CA ILE A 92 2.41 11.61 -4.04
C ILE A 92 1.20 10.95 -4.69
N GLU A 93 0.54 11.59 -5.66
CA GLU A 93 -0.60 11.01 -6.38
C GLU A 93 -0.22 9.66 -7.02
N ASP A 94 0.89 9.58 -7.73
CA ASP A 94 1.35 8.36 -8.41
C ASP A 94 1.65 7.23 -7.42
N LEU A 95 2.37 7.49 -6.32
CA LEU A 95 2.68 6.50 -5.30
C LEU A 95 1.41 5.98 -4.62
N THR A 96 0.41 6.83 -4.44
CA THR A 96 -0.79 6.45 -3.69
C THR A 96 -1.74 5.56 -4.48
N GLN A 97 -1.58 5.42 -5.81
CA GLN A 97 -2.48 4.61 -6.63
C GLN A 97 -2.52 3.13 -6.25
N ILE A 98 -1.45 2.64 -5.61
CA ILE A 98 -1.35 1.25 -5.15
C ILE A 98 -1.71 1.09 -3.66
N LEU A 99 -1.99 2.19 -2.96
CA LEU A 99 -2.38 2.16 -1.57
C LEU A 99 -3.89 1.94 -1.43
N ASP A 100 -4.29 1.32 -0.33
CA ASP A 100 -5.70 1.13 -0.02
C ASP A 100 -6.38 2.47 0.34
N GLY A 101 -7.69 2.52 0.11
CA GLY A 101 -8.50 3.68 0.46
C GLY A 101 -8.44 4.00 1.96
N PRO A 102 -8.54 5.28 2.36
CA PRO A 102 -8.90 6.45 1.56
C PRO A 102 -7.72 7.23 0.95
N VAL A 103 -6.49 6.72 1.05
CA VAL A 103 -5.26 7.44 0.71
C VAL A 103 -5.22 7.99 -0.73
N PRO A 104 -5.64 7.25 -1.78
CA PRO A 104 -5.66 7.77 -3.15
C PRO A 104 -6.59 8.97 -3.36
N ASP A 105 -7.69 9.06 -2.61
CA ASP A 105 -8.64 10.16 -2.75
C ASP A 105 -8.15 11.44 -2.05
N GLU A 106 -7.48 11.31 -0.91
CA GLU A 106 -6.79 12.43 -0.26
C GLU A 106 -5.65 12.98 -1.13
N ALA A 107 -4.95 12.13 -1.88
CA ALA A 107 -3.91 12.57 -2.82
C ALA A 107 -4.50 13.43 -3.96
N LYS A 108 -5.68 13.06 -4.48
CA LYS A 108 -6.40 13.87 -5.46
C LYS A 108 -6.86 15.21 -4.87
N ALA A 109 -7.34 15.19 -3.62
CA ALA A 109 -7.74 16.41 -2.91
C ALA A 109 -6.55 17.35 -2.68
N LEU A 110 -5.39 16.81 -2.29
CA LEU A 110 -4.12 17.55 -2.19
C LEU A 110 -3.72 18.17 -3.52
N LYS A 111 -3.77 17.40 -4.62
CA LYS A 111 -3.47 17.92 -5.96
C LYS A 111 -4.40 19.03 -6.40
N ALA A 112 -5.70 18.89 -6.13
CA ALA A 112 -6.69 19.93 -6.43
C ALA A 112 -6.42 21.21 -5.63
N SER A 113 -6.15 21.08 -4.32
CA SER A 113 -5.79 22.21 -3.45
C SER A 113 -4.51 22.90 -3.94
N TRP A 114 -3.46 22.13 -4.22
CA TRP A 114 -2.22 22.64 -4.78
C TRP A 114 -2.45 23.41 -6.08
N GLY A 115 -3.17 22.82 -7.03
CA GLY A 115 -3.45 23.43 -8.33
C GLY A 115 -4.17 24.78 -8.23
N LYS A 116 -5.01 24.97 -7.21
CA LYS A 116 -5.71 26.23 -6.96
C LYS A 116 -4.85 27.28 -6.26
N HIS A 117 -3.94 26.86 -5.39
CA HIS A 117 -3.30 27.77 -4.42
C HIS A 117 -1.80 28.02 -4.65
N TRP A 118 -1.10 27.18 -5.42
CA TRP A 118 0.37 27.21 -5.55
C TRP A 118 0.93 28.58 -5.96
N SER A 119 0.27 29.30 -6.87
CA SER A 119 0.78 30.57 -7.42
C SER A 119 0.71 31.73 -6.43
N THR A 120 -0.07 31.58 -5.35
CA THR A 120 -0.29 32.63 -4.33
C THR A 120 0.22 32.25 -2.95
N LEU A 121 0.90 31.09 -2.82
CA LEU A 121 1.43 30.58 -1.55
C LEU A 121 2.28 31.60 -0.79
N ALA A 122 3.15 32.32 -1.49
CA ALA A 122 4.05 33.30 -0.89
C ALA A 122 3.32 34.55 -0.34
N ALA A 123 2.16 34.90 -0.90
CA ALA A 123 1.48 36.16 -0.62
C ALA A 123 0.18 36.01 0.17
N SER A 124 -0.38 34.79 0.24
CA SER A 124 -1.69 34.53 0.83
C SER A 124 -1.62 33.51 1.95
N ALA A 125 -1.96 33.95 3.16
CA ALA A 125 -2.13 33.05 4.30
C ALA A 125 -3.24 32.02 4.05
N GLU A 126 -4.33 32.43 3.37
CA GLU A 126 -5.42 31.53 2.99
C GLU A 126 -4.93 30.40 2.07
N SER A 127 -4.11 30.71 1.07
CA SER A 127 -3.55 29.70 0.17
C SER A 127 -2.61 28.73 0.89
N LYS A 128 -1.78 29.25 1.81
CA LYS A 128 -0.93 28.41 2.66
C LYS A 128 -1.76 27.50 3.56
N ASP A 129 -2.76 28.04 4.25
CA ASP A 129 -3.60 27.28 5.18
C ASP A 129 -4.44 26.22 4.45
N ALA A 130 -4.95 26.53 3.25
CA ALA A 130 -5.68 25.59 2.40
C ALA A 130 -4.81 24.41 1.93
N VAL A 131 -3.56 24.68 1.51
CA VAL A 131 -2.62 23.62 1.13
C VAL A 131 -2.19 22.82 2.36
N ARG A 132 -1.91 23.47 3.48
CA ARG A 132 -1.52 22.80 4.73
C ARG A 132 -2.62 21.88 5.25
N ALA A 133 -3.88 22.30 5.20
CA ALA A 133 -5.00 21.46 5.58
C ALA A 133 -5.09 20.19 4.70
N ALA A 134 -4.82 20.31 3.40
CA ALA A 134 -4.78 19.16 2.49
C ALA A 134 -3.58 18.23 2.77
N ILE A 135 -2.40 18.79 3.08
CA ILE A 135 -1.23 18.04 3.55
C ILE A 135 -1.55 17.27 4.84
N ASP A 136 -2.24 17.91 5.78
CA ASP A 136 -2.64 17.29 7.05
C ASP A 136 -3.65 16.15 6.83
N GLY A 137 -4.64 16.33 5.96
CA GLY A 137 -5.59 15.28 5.57
C GLY A 137 -4.89 14.07 4.97
N MET A 138 -3.98 14.32 4.02
CA MET A 138 -3.13 13.28 3.42
C MET A 138 -2.32 12.54 4.49
N ARG A 139 -1.64 13.26 5.40
CA ARG A 139 -0.85 12.65 6.49
C ARG A 139 -1.71 11.78 7.40
N GLN A 140 -2.91 12.25 7.76
CA GLN A 140 -3.82 11.50 8.63
C GLN A 140 -4.33 10.22 7.97
N ALA A 141 -4.69 10.27 6.68
CA ALA A 141 -5.12 9.08 5.94
C ALA A 141 -3.98 8.06 5.83
N THR A 142 -2.77 8.48 5.48
CA THR A 142 -1.61 7.58 5.39
C THR A 142 -1.25 6.96 6.74
N LEU A 143 -1.31 7.73 7.84
CA LEU A 143 -1.08 7.19 9.18
C LEU A 143 -2.19 6.24 9.64
N THR A 144 -3.43 6.44 9.18
CA THR A 144 -4.54 5.53 9.49
C THR A 144 -4.33 4.21 8.78
N LEU A 145 -4.03 4.22 7.49
CA LEU A 145 -3.66 3.02 6.73
C LEU A 145 -2.53 2.25 7.43
N LEU A 146 -1.44 2.92 7.81
CA LEU A 146 -0.32 2.27 8.50
C LEU A 146 -0.69 1.56 9.81
N ARG A 147 -1.74 2.01 10.51
CA ARG A 147 -2.23 1.37 11.74
C ARG A 147 -3.09 0.15 11.48
N GLU A 148 -3.66 0.03 10.28
CA GLU A 148 -4.51 -1.07 9.86
C GLU A 148 -3.71 -2.24 9.26
N LEU A 149 -2.45 -1.98 8.86
CA LEU A 149 -1.54 -2.99 8.34
C LEU A 149 -0.89 -3.80 9.48
N ASP A 150 -1.58 -4.85 9.94
CA ASP A 150 -1.06 -5.86 10.86
C ASP A 150 0.13 -6.65 10.27
#